data_AF-A0A2U8UCH8-F1
#
_entry.id   AF-A0A2U8UCH8-F1
#
_cell.length_a   1.000
_cell.length_b   1.000
_cell.length_c   1.000
_cell.angle_alpha   90.00
_cell.angle_beta   90.00
_cell.angle_gamma   90.00
#
_symmetry.space_group_name_H-M   'P 1'
#
loop_
_entity.id
_entity.type
_entity.pdbx_description
1 polymer ?
#
loop_
_entity_poly.entity_id
_entity_poly.type
_entity_poly.pdbx_seq_one_letter_code
_entity_poly.pdbx_strand_id
1 'polypeptide(L)'
;VPSSNAIGLHFYPIWEAASLDEWLYNGGPYQLVVFHFLIGVFCYLGRQWELSYRLGMRPWICVAYSAPVSAATAVFLIYPIGQGSFSDGMPLGISGTFNFMFVFQAEHNILMHPFHMLGVAGVFGGSLFSAMHGSLVTSSLVRETTETESQNYGYKFGQEEETYNIVAAHGYFGRLIFQYASFNNSRALHFFLGAWPVIGIWFTAMGVSTMAFNLNGFNFNQSIIDAQGRVIGTWADVLNRAGI
;
A
#
# COMPACT_ATOMS: atom_id res chain seq x y z
N VAL A 1 -12.36 18.06 -3.16
CA VAL A 1 -13.44 17.61 -2.25
C VAL A 1 -14.26 16.57 -3.00
N PRO A 2 -14.67 15.45 -2.37
CA PRO A 2 -15.57 14.47 -2.98
C PRO A 2 -16.87 15.08 -3.51
N SER A 3 -17.55 14.41 -4.45
CA SER A 3 -18.83 14.89 -4.98
C SER A 3 -19.92 14.84 -3.92
N SER A 4 -20.93 15.71 -4.06
CA SER A 4 -22.04 15.84 -3.10
C SER A 4 -22.74 14.51 -2.83
N ASN A 5 -23.13 14.26 -1.57
CA ASN A 5 -23.90 13.07 -1.21
C ASN A 5 -25.29 13.03 -1.86
N ALA A 6 -25.83 14.19 -2.28
CA ALA A 6 -27.07 14.23 -3.05
C ALA A 6 -26.95 13.54 -4.43
N ILE A 7 -25.73 13.45 -4.97
CA ILE A 7 -25.44 12.69 -6.20
C ILE A 7 -25.32 11.20 -5.89
N GLY A 8 -24.86 10.79 -4.71
CA GLY A 8 -24.62 9.39 -4.38
C GLY A 8 -23.65 8.74 -5.38
N LEU A 9 -24.11 7.68 -6.05
CA LEU A 9 -23.37 6.97 -7.11
C LEU A 9 -23.73 7.41 -8.53
N HIS A 10 -24.61 8.40 -8.69
CA HIS A 10 -24.96 8.88 -10.02
C HIS A 10 -23.72 9.43 -10.75
N PHE A 11 -23.62 9.09 -12.03
CA PHE A 11 -22.57 9.61 -12.90
C PHE A 11 -22.86 11.08 -13.21
N TYR A 12 -21.98 11.98 -12.77
CA TYR A 12 -22.18 13.43 -12.86
C TYR A 12 -21.10 14.12 -13.72
N PRO A 13 -21.08 13.88 -15.04
CA PRO A 13 -20.20 14.56 -15.97
C PRO A 13 -20.63 16.03 -16.16
N ILE A 14 -19.77 16.81 -16.81
CA ILE A 14 -19.99 18.26 -17.04
C ILE A 14 -21.36 18.53 -17.70
N TRP A 15 -21.80 17.67 -18.62
CA TRP A 15 -23.04 17.85 -19.38
C TRP A 15 -24.32 17.45 -18.64
N GLU A 16 -24.23 16.88 -17.44
CA GLU A 16 -25.41 16.66 -16.59
C GLU A 16 -25.76 17.90 -15.75
N ALA A 17 -24.84 18.86 -15.62
CA ALA A 17 -25.07 20.10 -14.89
C ALA A 17 -25.71 21.17 -15.79
N ALA A 18 -26.57 22.03 -15.24
CA ALA A 18 -27.14 23.16 -15.96
C ALA A 18 -26.10 24.27 -16.24
N SER A 19 -25.03 24.33 -15.43
CA SER A 19 -23.90 25.23 -15.65
C SER A 19 -22.60 24.67 -15.05
N LEU A 20 -21.46 25.26 -15.44
CA LEU A 20 -20.17 24.94 -14.81
C LEU A 20 -20.14 25.32 -13.33
N ASP A 21 -20.82 26.40 -12.93
CA ASP A 21 -20.88 26.82 -11.53
C ASP A 21 -21.60 25.77 -10.66
N GLU A 22 -22.70 25.22 -11.17
CA GLU A 22 -23.39 24.10 -10.51
C GLU A 22 -22.51 22.85 -10.44
N TRP A 23 -21.80 22.53 -11.53
CA TRP A 23 -20.90 21.38 -11.57
C TRP A 23 -19.77 21.51 -10.54
N LEU A 24 -19.19 22.71 -10.41
CA LEU A 24 -18.17 23.03 -9.41
C LEU A 24 -18.73 22.96 -7.99
N TYR A 25 -19.92 23.52 -7.76
CA TYR A 25 -20.58 23.51 -6.45
C TYR A 25 -20.82 22.07 -5.95
N ASN A 26 -21.27 21.19 -6.84
CA ASN A 26 -21.57 19.79 -6.49
C ASN A 26 -20.35 18.86 -6.48
N GLY A 27 -19.13 19.39 -6.68
CA GLY A 27 -17.91 18.60 -6.63
C GLY A 27 -17.68 17.70 -7.85
N GLY A 28 -18.27 18.05 -9.00
CA GLY A 28 -18.08 17.35 -10.26
C GLY A 28 -16.61 17.09 -10.67
N PRO A 29 -15.63 17.99 -10.41
CA PRO A 29 -14.21 17.72 -10.68
C PRO A 29 -13.68 16.44 -10.03
N TYR A 30 -14.23 16.03 -8.87
CA TYR A 30 -13.78 14.83 -8.17
C TYR A 30 -14.02 13.56 -9.00
N GLN A 31 -15.26 13.36 -9.46
CA GLN A 31 -15.62 12.21 -10.29
C GLN A 31 -14.81 12.21 -11.60
N LEU A 32 -14.66 13.37 -12.25
CA LEU A 32 -13.87 13.49 -13.47
C LEU A 32 -12.43 13.02 -13.23
N VAL A 33 -11.75 13.55 -12.21
CA VAL A 33 -10.36 13.21 -11.91
C VAL A 33 -10.23 11.74 -11.54
N VAL A 34 -11.07 11.23 -10.62
CA VAL A 34 -11.00 9.83 -10.15
C VAL A 34 -11.20 8.85 -11.30
N PHE A 35 -12.22 9.02 -12.14
CA PHE A 35 -12.50 8.08 -13.22
C PHE A 35 -11.41 8.07 -14.29
N HIS A 36 -10.93 9.25 -14.71
CA HIS A 36 -9.83 9.32 -15.68
C HIS A 36 -8.52 8.78 -15.10
N PHE A 37 -8.25 9.06 -13.83
CA PHE A 37 -7.09 8.52 -13.12
C PHE A 37 -7.12 7.00 -13.06
N LEU A 38 -8.25 6.39 -12.66
CA LEU A 38 -8.38 4.94 -12.55
C LEU A 38 -8.19 4.25 -13.91
N ILE A 39 -8.83 4.77 -14.97
CA ILE A 39 -8.60 4.28 -16.34
C ILE A 39 -7.11 4.41 -16.71
N GLY A 40 -6.50 5.56 -16.42
CA GLY A 40 -5.10 5.82 -16.67
C GLY A 40 -4.17 4.81 -16.01
N VAL A 41 -4.35 4.51 -14.71
CA VAL A 41 -3.50 3.55 -13.99
C VAL A 41 -3.76 2.10 -14.39
N PHE A 42 -4.99 1.74 -14.78
CA PHE A 42 -5.29 0.42 -15.35
C PHE A 42 -4.57 0.22 -16.69
N CYS A 43 -4.63 1.21 -17.58
CA CYS A 43 -3.89 1.21 -18.83
C CYS A 43 -2.37 1.23 -18.60
N TYR A 44 -1.88 1.96 -17.58
CA TYR A 44 -0.46 1.98 -17.25
C TYR A 44 0.06 0.62 -16.75
N LEU A 45 -0.75 -0.10 -15.97
CA LEU A 45 -0.46 -1.49 -15.60
C LEU A 45 -0.32 -2.37 -16.86
N GLY A 46 -1.26 -2.25 -17.80
CA GLY A 46 -1.19 -2.94 -19.10
C GLY A 46 0.04 -2.55 -19.93
N ARG A 47 0.42 -1.27 -19.92
CA ARG A 47 1.62 -0.76 -20.61
C ARG A 47 2.91 -1.36 -20.06
N GLN A 48 3.02 -1.58 -18.74
CA GLN A 48 4.19 -2.25 -18.16
C GLN A 48 4.33 -3.68 -18.68
N TRP A 49 3.22 -4.40 -18.78
CA TRP A 49 3.20 -5.73 -19.39
C TRP A 49 3.58 -5.66 -20.88
N GLU A 50 2.97 -4.77 -21.65
CA GLU A 50 3.23 -4.68 -23.09
C GLU A 50 4.71 -4.41 -23.36
N LEU A 51 5.32 -3.43 -22.69
CA LEU A 51 6.73 -3.11 -22.88
C LEU A 51 7.63 -4.30 -22.48
N SER A 52 7.30 -5.00 -21.40
CA SER A 52 8.05 -6.21 -21.00
C SER A 52 8.00 -7.28 -22.11
N TYR A 53 6.85 -7.46 -22.76
CA TYR A 53 6.70 -8.37 -23.88
C TYR A 53 7.53 -7.93 -25.10
N ARG A 54 7.46 -6.64 -25.48
CA ARG A 54 8.23 -6.10 -26.62
C ARG A 54 9.74 -6.27 -26.45
N LEU A 55 10.24 -6.17 -25.22
CA LEU A 55 11.66 -6.28 -24.89
C LEU A 55 12.11 -7.72 -24.57
N GLY A 56 11.22 -8.71 -24.63
CA GLY A 56 11.55 -10.10 -24.25
C GLY A 56 11.86 -10.27 -22.76
N MET A 57 11.39 -9.36 -21.91
CA MET A 57 11.54 -9.43 -20.45
C MET A 57 10.51 -10.38 -19.83
N ARG A 58 10.76 -10.79 -18.58
CA ARG A 58 9.77 -11.52 -17.77
C ARG A 58 8.57 -10.59 -17.43
N PRO A 59 7.31 -11.06 -17.50
CA PRO A 59 6.14 -10.18 -17.59
C PRO A 59 5.54 -9.74 -16.23
N TRP A 60 6.28 -9.81 -15.12
CA TRP A 60 5.69 -9.71 -13.77
C TRP A 60 5.85 -8.36 -13.06
N ILE A 61 6.44 -7.35 -13.70
CA ILE A 61 6.54 -6.00 -13.12
C ILE A 61 5.14 -5.39 -12.91
N CYS A 62 4.24 -5.58 -13.87
CA CYS A 62 2.84 -5.13 -13.76
C CYS A 62 2.10 -5.81 -12.58
N VAL A 63 2.48 -7.03 -12.21
CA VAL A 63 1.89 -7.74 -11.07
C VAL A 63 2.27 -7.05 -9.76
N ALA A 64 3.52 -6.63 -9.60
CA ALA A 64 3.91 -5.82 -8.44
C ALA A 64 3.17 -4.47 -8.41
N TYR A 65 3.03 -3.81 -9.57
CA TYR A 65 2.28 -2.56 -9.69
C TYR A 65 0.77 -2.71 -9.44
N SER A 66 0.21 -3.92 -9.55
CA SER A 66 -1.20 -4.17 -9.24
C SER A 66 -1.56 -3.89 -7.77
N ALA A 67 -0.60 -3.97 -6.84
CA ALA A 67 -0.83 -3.70 -5.43
C ALA A 67 -1.28 -2.24 -5.17
N PRO A 68 -0.51 -1.20 -5.57
CA PRO A 68 -0.97 0.19 -5.43
C PRO A 68 -2.20 0.50 -6.31
N VAL A 69 -2.36 -0.12 -7.48
CA VAL A 69 -3.57 0.04 -8.30
C VAL A 69 -4.81 -0.48 -7.58
N SER A 70 -4.71 -1.64 -6.92
CA SER A 70 -5.79 -2.23 -6.12
C SER A 70 -6.12 -1.35 -4.92
N ALA A 71 -5.12 -0.81 -4.22
CA ALA A 71 -5.33 0.10 -3.09
C ALA A 71 -6.04 1.39 -3.53
N ALA A 72 -5.63 1.99 -4.65
CA ALA A 72 -6.29 3.17 -5.20
C ALA A 72 -7.74 2.88 -5.62
N THR A 73 -7.99 1.71 -6.22
CA THR A 73 -9.34 1.28 -6.62
C THR A 73 -10.22 1.05 -5.39
N ALA A 74 -9.66 0.51 -4.31
CA ALA A 74 -10.39 0.30 -3.06
C ALA A 74 -10.93 1.61 -2.47
N VAL A 75 -10.09 2.64 -2.35
CA VAL A 75 -10.47 3.91 -1.69
C VAL A 75 -11.25 4.88 -2.57
N PHE A 76 -11.11 4.79 -3.90
CA PHE A 76 -11.76 5.71 -4.84
C PHE A 76 -12.98 5.15 -5.55
N LEU A 77 -13.17 3.82 -5.54
CA LEU A 77 -14.27 3.19 -6.27
C LEU A 77 -15.02 2.17 -5.41
N ILE A 78 -14.34 1.16 -4.86
CA ILE A 78 -15.03 0.07 -4.15
C ILE A 78 -15.69 0.57 -2.87
N TYR A 79 -14.97 1.36 -2.07
CA TYR A 79 -15.52 1.92 -0.84
C TYR A 79 -16.73 2.83 -1.08
N PRO A 80 -16.66 3.82 -1.98
CA PRO A 80 -17.85 4.57 -2.43
C PRO A 80 -19.03 3.70 -2.84
N ILE A 81 -18.79 2.65 -3.64
CA ILE A 81 -19.86 1.73 -4.09
C ILE A 81 -20.51 1.03 -2.90
N GLY A 82 -19.70 0.53 -1.96
CA GLY A 82 -20.20 -0.16 -0.77
C GLY A 82 -21.00 0.75 0.17
N GLN A 83 -20.58 2.00 0.32
CA GLN A 83 -21.27 3.01 1.13
C GLN A 83 -22.42 3.72 0.40
N GLY A 84 -22.53 3.55 -0.92
CA GLY A 84 -23.61 4.13 -1.73
C GLY A 84 -23.38 5.57 -2.15
N SER A 85 -22.17 6.11 -2.02
CA SER A 85 -21.87 7.49 -2.40
C SER A 85 -20.40 7.76 -2.68
N PHE A 86 -20.12 8.55 -3.72
CA PHE A 86 -18.79 9.10 -3.93
C PHE A 86 -18.40 10.19 -2.92
N SER A 87 -19.33 10.67 -2.07
CA SER A 87 -18.98 11.59 -0.98
C SER A 87 -18.05 10.95 0.06
N ASP A 88 -18.14 9.62 0.21
CA ASP A 88 -17.36 8.84 1.17
C ASP A 88 -16.04 8.32 0.57
N GLY A 89 -15.79 8.63 -0.71
CA GLY A 89 -14.50 8.38 -1.34
C GLY A 89 -13.39 9.23 -0.72
N MET A 90 -12.17 8.70 -0.69
CA MET A 90 -11.04 9.43 -0.12
C MET A 90 -10.85 10.80 -0.83
N PRO A 91 -10.79 11.93 -0.10
CA PRO A 91 -10.55 13.23 -0.71
C PRO A 91 -9.15 13.34 -1.33
N LEU A 92 -9.05 14.11 -2.42
CA LEU A 92 -7.78 14.40 -3.10
C LEU A 92 -7.03 15.55 -2.41
N GLY A 93 -6.45 15.28 -1.24
CA GLY A 93 -5.65 16.26 -0.50
C GLY A 93 -5.19 15.73 0.87
N ILE A 94 -4.07 16.25 1.37
CA ILE A 94 -3.38 15.72 2.57
C ILE A 94 -4.32 15.65 3.79
N SER A 95 -4.91 16.77 4.20
CA SER A 95 -5.82 16.78 5.36
C SER A 95 -7.09 15.97 5.13
N GLY A 96 -7.55 15.89 3.88
CA GLY A 96 -8.71 15.09 3.50
C GLY A 96 -8.44 13.58 3.60
N THR A 97 -7.23 13.14 3.31
CA THR A 97 -6.79 11.76 3.58
C THR A 97 -6.83 11.44 5.08
N PHE A 98 -6.37 12.35 5.95
CA PHE A 98 -6.47 12.14 7.39
C PHE A 98 -7.93 12.06 7.86
N ASN A 99 -8.78 12.95 7.36
CA ASN A 99 -10.21 12.91 7.66
C ASN A 99 -10.84 11.56 7.27
N PHE A 100 -10.58 11.08 6.05
CA PHE A 100 -11.02 9.75 5.61
C PHE A 100 -10.54 8.65 6.57
N MET A 101 -9.26 8.65 6.95
CA MET A 101 -8.71 7.63 7.86
C MET A 101 -9.38 7.64 9.24
N PHE A 102 -9.67 8.81 9.81
CA PHE A 102 -10.32 8.90 11.11
C PHE A 102 -11.78 8.43 11.07
N VAL A 103 -12.54 8.85 10.05
CA VAL A 103 -13.93 8.39 9.85
C VAL A 103 -13.96 6.87 9.63
N PHE A 104 -13.07 6.36 8.77
CA PHE A 104 -12.96 4.93 8.49
C PHE A 104 -12.64 4.12 9.75
N GLN A 105 -11.80 4.64 10.66
CA GLN A 105 -11.56 4.00 11.96
C GLN A 105 -12.81 4.01 12.85
N ALA A 106 -13.55 5.11 12.89
CA ALA A 106 -14.78 5.20 13.68
C ALA A 106 -15.86 4.22 13.16
N GLU A 107 -16.02 4.10 11.84
CA GLU A 107 -17.06 3.28 11.24
C GLU A 107 -16.70 1.79 11.15
N HIS A 108 -15.42 1.46 10.94
CA HIS A 108 -14.99 0.09 10.63
C HIS A 108 -14.02 -0.54 11.63
N ASN A 109 -13.52 0.21 12.60
CA ASN A 109 -12.49 -0.26 13.53
C ASN A 109 -11.29 -0.91 12.80
N ILE A 110 -10.80 -0.27 11.74
CA ILE A 110 -9.76 -0.80 10.84
C ILE A 110 -8.49 -1.25 11.57
N LEU A 111 -8.12 -0.60 12.67
CA LEU A 111 -6.97 -1.01 13.48
C LEU A 111 -7.09 -2.43 14.04
N MET A 112 -8.32 -2.93 14.22
CA MET A 112 -8.62 -4.29 14.67
C MET A 112 -8.89 -5.25 13.50
N HIS A 113 -8.73 -4.83 12.25
CA HIS A 113 -8.92 -5.69 11.08
C HIS A 113 -7.59 -6.38 10.68
N PRO A 114 -7.55 -7.72 10.57
CA PRO A 114 -6.30 -8.45 10.33
C PRO A 114 -5.65 -8.11 9.00
N PHE A 115 -6.43 -7.81 7.95
CA PHE A 115 -5.85 -7.40 6.67
C PHE A 115 -5.13 -6.06 6.74
N HIS A 116 -5.57 -5.13 7.59
CA HIS A 116 -4.84 -3.88 7.81
C HIS A 116 -3.52 -4.15 8.57
N MET A 117 -3.53 -5.04 9.57
CA MET A 117 -2.31 -5.45 10.28
C MET A 117 -1.29 -6.11 9.34
N LEU A 118 -1.73 -6.99 8.42
CA LEU A 118 -0.89 -7.56 7.37
C LEU A 118 -0.32 -6.47 6.44
N GLY A 119 -1.12 -5.46 6.14
CA GLY A 119 -0.71 -4.24 5.45
C GLY A 119 0.43 -3.51 6.13
N VAL A 120 0.26 -3.22 7.43
CA VAL A 120 1.28 -2.58 8.28
C VAL A 120 2.57 -3.40 8.29
N ALA A 121 2.48 -4.73 8.46
CA ALA A 121 3.64 -5.62 8.38
C ALA A 121 4.31 -5.58 7.00
N GLY A 122 3.52 -5.47 5.92
CA GLY A 122 3.99 -5.31 4.55
C GLY A 122 4.83 -4.04 4.36
N VAL A 123 4.34 -2.88 4.79
CA VAL A 123 5.04 -1.60 4.62
C VAL A 123 6.24 -1.44 5.56
N PHE A 124 6.08 -1.81 6.85
CA PHE A 124 7.21 -1.74 7.79
C PHE A 124 8.30 -2.73 7.42
N GLY A 125 7.94 -3.96 7.06
CA GLY A 125 8.90 -4.93 6.55
C GLY A 125 9.52 -4.49 5.23
N GLY A 126 8.75 -3.91 4.29
CA GLY A 126 9.27 -3.34 3.06
C GLY A 126 10.34 -2.27 3.29
N SER A 127 10.09 -1.33 4.21
CA SER A 127 11.09 -0.32 4.61
C SER A 127 12.31 -0.94 5.27
N LEU A 128 12.11 -1.89 6.20
CA LEU A 128 13.19 -2.61 6.87
C LEU A 128 14.09 -3.34 5.86
N PHE A 129 13.50 -4.10 4.94
CA PHE A 129 14.24 -4.90 3.97
C PHE A 129 14.88 -4.04 2.89
N SER A 130 14.31 -2.89 2.55
CA SER A 130 14.97 -1.89 1.68
C SER A 130 16.26 -1.38 2.34
N ALA A 131 16.20 -0.99 3.63
CA ALA A 131 17.37 -0.52 4.36
C ALA A 131 18.41 -1.64 4.56
N MET A 132 17.96 -2.85 4.91
CA MET A 132 18.80 -4.03 5.05
C MET A 132 19.52 -4.35 3.75
N HIS A 133 18.80 -4.44 2.62
CA HIS A 133 19.41 -4.79 1.34
C HIS A 133 20.43 -3.73 0.90
N GLY A 134 20.07 -2.45 0.97
CA GLY A 134 20.97 -1.34 0.65
C GLY A 134 22.26 -1.38 1.48
N SER A 135 22.13 -1.52 2.81
CA SER A 135 23.29 -1.57 3.71
C SER A 135 24.20 -2.78 3.46
N LEU A 136 23.65 -3.97 3.22
CA LEU A 136 24.45 -5.18 2.95
C LEU A 136 25.20 -5.09 1.62
N VAL A 137 24.55 -4.62 0.56
CA VAL A 137 25.20 -4.42 -0.74
C VAL A 137 26.31 -3.36 -0.62
N THR A 138 26.02 -2.20 -0.03
CA THR A 138 27.02 -1.13 0.15
C THR A 138 28.21 -1.59 1.02
N SER A 139 27.97 -2.40 2.06
CA SER A 139 29.04 -2.91 2.92
C SER A 139 30.00 -3.89 2.26
N SER A 140 29.64 -4.43 1.09
CA SER A 140 30.36 -5.51 0.41
C SER A 140 30.79 -5.15 -1.01
N LEU A 141 30.78 -3.86 -1.36
CA LEU A 141 31.32 -3.37 -2.64
C LEU A 141 32.79 -3.77 -2.80
N VAL A 142 33.15 -4.22 -4.00
CA VAL A 142 34.56 -4.45 -4.36
C VAL A 142 35.25 -3.09 -4.50
N ARG A 143 36.49 -2.98 -4.01
CA ARG A 143 37.24 -1.72 -4.06
C ARG A 143 37.77 -1.48 -5.46
N GLU A 144 37.14 -0.54 -6.17
CA GLU A 144 37.50 -0.13 -7.54
C GLU A 144 37.90 1.37 -7.64
N THR A 145 37.83 2.12 -6.54
CA THR A 145 38.18 3.55 -6.49
C THR A 145 39.15 3.85 -5.34
N THR A 146 39.72 5.06 -5.35
CA THR A 146 40.51 5.59 -4.24
C THR A 146 39.63 6.25 -3.18
N GLU A 147 40.23 6.66 -2.06
CA GLU A 147 39.55 7.36 -0.96
C GLU A 147 39.09 8.79 -1.31
N THR A 148 39.67 9.38 -2.35
CA THR A 148 39.35 10.75 -2.80
C THR A 148 38.22 10.80 -3.81
N GLU A 149 37.74 9.64 -4.27
CA GLU A 149 36.70 9.52 -5.29
C GLU A 149 35.49 8.78 -4.72
N SER A 150 34.30 9.10 -5.25
CA SER A 150 33.09 8.36 -4.87
C SER A 150 33.19 6.90 -5.30
N GLN A 151 32.84 5.97 -4.39
CA GLN A 151 32.78 4.54 -4.68
C GLN A 151 31.84 4.19 -5.83
N ASN A 152 30.85 5.05 -6.13
CA ASN A 152 29.94 4.86 -7.26
C ASN A 152 30.67 4.83 -8.61
N TYR A 153 31.82 5.51 -8.74
CA TYR A 153 32.60 5.47 -9.97
C TYR A 153 33.25 4.11 -10.24
N GLY A 154 33.30 3.23 -9.24
CA GLY A 154 33.76 1.86 -9.39
C GLY A 154 32.86 1.01 -10.29
N TYR A 155 31.54 1.28 -10.28
CA TYR A 155 30.61 0.62 -11.17
C TYR A 155 30.55 1.30 -12.54
N LYS A 156 30.58 0.50 -13.62
CA LYS A 156 30.37 0.94 -15.00
C LYS A 156 29.07 0.36 -15.54
N PHE A 157 28.24 1.21 -16.13
CA PHE A 157 26.94 0.80 -16.68
C PHE A 157 27.11 -0.26 -17.77
N GLY A 158 26.50 -1.43 -17.57
CA GLY A 158 26.57 -2.56 -18.51
C GLY A 158 27.77 -3.50 -18.31
N GLN A 159 28.54 -3.35 -17.23
CA GLN A 159 29.58 -4.33 -16.88
C GLN A 159 28.99 -5.71 -16.61
N GLU A 160 29.74 -6.76 -16.93
CA GLU A 160 29.29 -8.16 -16.76
C GLU A 160 29.51 -8.68 -15.33
N GLU A 161 30.52 -8.17 -14.63
CA GLU A 161 30.88 -8.62 -13.29
C GLU A 161 30.02 -7.93 -12.21
N GLU A 162 29.62 -8.71 -11.21
CA GLU A 162 28.88 -8.20 -10.04
C GLU A 162 29.74 -7.22 -9.23
N THR A 163 29.18 -6.07 -8.88
CA THR A 163 29.92 -4.97 -8.23
C THR A 163 30.20 -5.18 -6.73
N TYR A 164 29.67 -6.26 -6.13
CA TYR A 164 29.75 -6.53 -4.70
C TYR A 164 29.93 -8.04 -4.44
N ASN A 165 30.47 -8.38 -3.27
CA ASN A 165 30.69 -9.76 -2.86
C ASN A 165 29.51 -10.31 -2.04
N ILE A 166 28.59 -11.02 -2.70
CA ILE A 166 27.43 -11.64 -2.05
C ILE A 166 27.81 -12.67 -0.98
N VAL A 167 28.93 -13.37 -1.12
CA VAL A 167 29.40 -14.35 -0.13
C VAL A 167 29.83 -13.65 1.17
N ALA A 168 30.48 -12.49 1.05
CA ALA A 168 30.82 -11.65 2.20
C ALA A 168 29.55 -11.10 2.89
N ALA A 169 28.60 -10.57 2.11
CA ALA A 169 27.32 -10.09 2.64
C ALA A 169 26.52 -11.20 3.35
N HIS A 170 26.39 -12.37 2.71
CA HIS A 170 25.74 -13.54 3.27
C HIS A 170 26.43 -14.01 4.55
N GLY A 171 27.77 -14.06 4.55
CA GLY A 171 28.57 -14.46 5.69
C GLY A 171 28.46 -13.50 6.88
N TYR A 172 28.35 -12.19 6.63
CA TYR A 172 28.08 -11.21 7.67
C TYR A 172 26.67 -11.41 8.27
N PHE A 173 25.64 -11.38 7.42
CA PHE A 173 24.25 -11.44 7.88
C PHE A 173 23.90 -12.79 8.53
N GLY A 174 24.45 -13.88 8.00
CA GLY A 174 24.29 -15.22 8.57
C GLY A 174 24.94 -15.39 9.95
N ARG A 175 25.96 -14.58 10.28
CA ARG A 175 26.54 -14.53 11.64
C ARG A 175 25.78 -13.57 12.55
N LEU A 176 25.18 -12.51 12.00
CA LEU A 176 24.40 -11.53 12.74
C LEU A 176 23.13 -12.12 13.37
N ILE A 177 22.42 -12.96 12.60
CA ILE A 177 21.16 -13.59 13.05
C ILE A 177 21.39 -15.09 13.30
N PHE A 178 21.39 -15.90 12.23
CA PHE A 178 21.86 -17.28 12.17
C PHE A 178 21.92 -17.71 10.70
N GLN A 179 22.74 -18.70 10.36
CA GLN A 179 23.13 -18.99 8.97
C GLN A 179 21.95 -19.24 8.01
N TYR A 180 20.90 -19.90 8.48
CA TYR A 180 19.72 -20.23 7.67
C TYR A 180 18.74 -19.06 7.48
N ALA A 181 18.88 -17.96 8.23
CA ALA A 181 18.06 -16.75 8.04
C ALA A 181 18.56 -15.86 6.89
N SER A 182 19.73 -16.17 6.32
CA SER A 182 20.37 -15.36 5.27
C SER A 182 20.15 -15.96 3.89
N PHE A 183 19.91 -15.11 2.89
CA PHE A 183 19.81 -15.54 1.50
C PHE A 183 21.20 -15.72 0.89
N ASN A 184 21.48 -16.91 0.35
CA ASN A 184 22.67 -17.17 -0.47
C ASN A 184 22.36 -17.19 -1.98
N ASN A 185 21.08 -17.03 -2.35
CA ASN A 185 20.60 -16.96 -3.72
C ASN A 185 20.01 -15.58 -3.99
N SER A 186 20.67 -14.80 -4.85
CA SER A 186 20.25 -13.44 -5.21
C SER A 186 18.83 -13.40 -5.80
N ARG A 187 18.44 -14.39 -6.61
CA ARG A 187 17.09 -14.42 -7.23
C ARG A 187 16.00 -14.61 -6.17
N ALA A 188 16.25 -15.47 -5.18
CA ALA A 188 15.31 -15.70 -4.08
C ALA A 188 15.19 -14.45 -3.19
N LEU A 189 16.31 -13.79 -2.89
CA LEU A 189 16.33 -12.52 -2.17
C LEU A 189 15.48 -11.46 -2.88
N HIS A 190 15.73 -11.20 -4.17
CA HIS A 190 15.01 -10.16 -4.90
C HIS A 190 13.54 -10.51 -5.13
N PHE A 191 13.19 -11.81 -5.27
CA PHE A 191 11.80 -12.24 -5.26
C PHE A 191 11.12 -11.91 -3.92
N PHE A 192 11.77 -12.20 -2.79
CA PHE A 192 11.26 -11.87 -1.46
C PHE A 192 11.08 -10.36 -1.27
N LEU A 193 12.07 -9.55 -1.68
CA LEU A 193 12.01 -8.08 -1.61
C LEU A 193 10.83 -7.51 -2.40
N GLY A 194 10.50 -8.10 -3.55
CA GLY A 194 9.31 -7.73 -4.31
C GLY A 194 8.02 -8.24 -3.69
N ALA A 195 7.98 -9.51 -3.27
CA ALA A 195 6.77 -10.18 -2.81
C ALA A 195 6.25 -9.64 -1.47
N TRP A 196 7.13 -9.37 -0.50
CA TRP A 196 6.74 -8.95 0.84
C TRP A 196 5.84 -7.70 0.88
N PRO A 197 6.27 -6.54 0.34
CA PRO A 197 5.43 -5.35 0.34
C PRO A 197 4.20 -5.51 -0.57
N VAL A 198 4.32 -6.19 -1.71
CA VAL A 198 3.21 -6.39 -2.66
C VAL A 198 2.06 -7.16 -2.02
N ILE A 199 2.36 -8.29 -1.37
CA ILE A 199 1.35 -9.12 -0.70
C ILE A 199 0.70 -8.34 0.47
N GLY A 200 1.49 -7.63 1.26
CA GLY A 200 0.96 -6.81 2.35
C GLY A 200 -0.03 -5.75 1.85
N ILE A 201 0.32 -5.02 0.79
CA ILE A 201 -0.57 -4.00 0.20
C ILE A 201 -1.82 -4.63 -0.44
N TRP A 202 -1.73 -5.82 -1.05
CA TRP A 202 -2.92 -6.54 -1.51
C TRP A 202 -3.88 -6.83 -0.36
N PHE A 203 -3.39 -7.28 0.80
CA PHE A 203 -4.24 -7.45 1.98
C PHE A 203 -4.88 -6.14 2.42
N THR A 204 -4.14 -5.03 2.51
CA THR A 204 -4.73 -3.72 2.83
C THR A 204 -5.84 -3.34 1.86
N ALA A 205 -5.61 -3.49 0.56
CA ALA A 205 -6.59 -3.18 -0.47
C ALA A 205 -7.85 -4.06 -0.34
N MET A 206 -7.67 -5.35 -0.08
CA MET A 206 -8.78 -6.26 0.23
C MET A 206 -9.51 -5.85 1.50
N GLY A 207 -8.79 -5.44 2.56
CA GLY A 207 -9.40 -5.00 3.83
C GLY A 207 -10.33 -3.81 3.64
N VAL A 208 -9.87 -2.77 2.93
CA VAL A 208 -10.72 -1.62 2.58
C VAL A 208 -11.92 -2.07 1.74
N SER A 209 -11.68 -2.95 0.76
CA SER A 209 -12.73 -3.45 -0.13
C SER A 209 -13.78 -4.32 0.58
N THR A 210 -13.42 -5.04 1.65
CA THR A 210 -14.38 -5.83 2.45
C THR A 210 -15.12 -4.97 3.47
N MET A 211 -14.43 -4.02 4.11
CA MET A 211 -15.05 -3.06 5.03
C MET A 211 -16.01 -2.11 4.31
N ALA A 212 -15.84 -1.89 2.99
CA ALA A 212 -16.85 -1.24 2.14
C ALA A 212 -18.24 -1.89 2.24
N PHE A 213 -18.30 -3.19 2.55
CA PHE A 213 -19.54 -3.94 2.74
C PHE A 213 -19.77 -4.27 4.22
N ASN A 214 -19.21 -3.45 5.12
CA ASN A 214 -19.40 -3.48 6.57
C ASN A 214 -18.94 -4.78 7.26
N LEU A 215 -18.03 -5.52 6.63
CA LEU A 215 -17.28 -6.58 7.32
C LEU A 215 -16.09 -5.94 8.05
N ASN A 216 -16.37 -5.50 9.28
CA ASN A 216 -15.49 -4.64 10.08
C ASN A 216 -14.39 -5.41 10.83
N GLY A 217 -13.48 -4.67 11.45
CA GLY A 217 -12.47 -5.22 12.36
C GLY A 217 -13.08 -5.95 13.56
N PHE A 218 -12.26 -6.74 14.26
CA PHE A 218 -12.73 -7.48 15.43
C PHE A 218 -13.36 -6.56 16.48
N ASN A 219 -14.46 -7.02 17.06
CA ASN A 219 -15.14 -6.36 18.15
C ASN A 219 -15.02 -7.23 19.42
N PHE A 220 -14.20 -6.77 20.37
CA PHE A 220 -14.02 -7.41 21.67
C PHE A 220 -14.56 -6.54 22.82
N ASN A 221 -15.55 -5.68 22.54
CA ASN A 221 -16.16 -4.83 23.55
C ASN A 221 -16.79 -5.70 24.65
N GLN A 222 -16.44 -5.39 25.90
CA GLN A 222 -16.93 -6.06 27.10
C GLN A 222 -16.75 -7.59 27.07
N SER A 223 -15.73 -8.09 26.35
CA SER A 223 -15.54 -9.53 26.15
C SER A 223 -15.02 -10.28 27.38
N ILE A 224 -14.50 -9.57 28.39
CA ILE A 224 -14.04 -10.17 29.64
C ILE A 224 -14.98 -9.79 30.77
N ILE A 225 -15.48 -10.79 31.48
CA ILE A 225 -16.44 -10.66 32.57
C ILE A 225 -15.92 -11.42 33.80
N ASP A 226 -16.06 -10.85 35.00
CA ASP A 226 -15.75 -11.53 36.25
C ASP A 226 -16.80 -12.59 36.64
N ALA A 227 -16.55 -13.34 37.72
CA ALA A 227 -17.48 -14.37 38.19
C ALA A 227 -18.85 -13.81 38.66
N GLN A 228 -18.94 -12.50 38.87
CA GLN A 228 -20.15 -11.79 39.30
C GLN A 228 -20.89 -11.14 38.13
N GLY A 229 -20.44 -11.32 36.89
CA GLY A 229 -21.08 -10.74 35.72
C GLY A 229 -20.66 -9.29 35.42
N ARG A 230 -19.62 -8.76 36.07
CA ARG A 230 -19.14 -7.39 35.85
C ARG A 230 -18.09 -7.37 34.75
N VAL A 231 -18.18 -6.36 33.88
CA VAL A 231 -17.22 -6.16 32.80
C VAL A 231 -15.85 -5.79 33.37
N ILE A 232 -14.81 -6.51 32.93
CA ILE A 232 -13.42 -6.17 33.16
C ILE A 232 -12.90 -5.47 31.91
N GLY A 233 -12.65 -4.15 32.02
CA GLY A 233 -12.22 -3.35 30.89
C GLY A 233 -10.86 -3.78 30.32
N THR A 234 -10.75 -3.75 29.00
CA THR A 234 -9.55 -4.08 28.23
C THR A 234 -9.11 -2.90 27.36
N TRP A 235 -7.99 -3.05 26.65
CA TRP A 235 -7.58 -2.07 25.64
C TRP A 235 -8.56 -1.96 24.46
N ALA A 236 -9.32 -3.02 24.15
CA ALA A 236 -10.37 -2.94 23.14
C ALA A 236 -11.51 -2.00 23.58
N ASP A 237 -11.86 -2.00 24.86
CA ASP A 237 -12.87 -1.09 25.42
C ASP A 237 -12.38 0.38 25.44
N VAL A 238 -11.07 0.58 25.64
CA VAL A 238 -10.44 1.90 25.52
C VAL A 238 -10.54 2.41 24.08
N LEU A 239 -10.22 1.55 23.10
CA LEU A 239 -10.32 1.88 21.67
C LEU A 239 -11.76 2.20 21.27
N ASN A 240 -12.73 1.43 21.77
CA ASN A 240 -14.15 1.68 21.52
C ASN A 240 -14.57 3.07 22.00
N ARG A 241 -14.10 3.53 23.17
CA ARG A 241 -14.37 4.89 23.66
C ARG A 241 -13.73 6.00 22.82
N ALA A 242 -12.68 5.70 22.06
CA ALA A 242 -12.06 6.66 21.15
C ALA A 242 -12.76 6.73 19.78
N GLY A 243 -13.56 5.71 19.43
CA GLY A 243 -14.37 5.66 18.21
C GLY A 243 -15.81 6.15 18.38
N ILE A 244 -16.27 6.33 19.63
CA ILE A 244 -17.52 7.02 19.99
C ILE A 244 -17.25 8.53 20.07
#